data_AF-A0A920HE54-F1
#
_entry.id   AF-A0A920HE54-F1
#
_cell.length_a   1.000
_cell.length_b   1.000
_cell.length_c   1.000
_cell.angle_alpha   90.00
_cell.angle_beta   90.00
_cell.angle_gamma   90.00
#
_symmetry.space_group_name_H-M   'P 1'
#
loop_
_entity.id
_entity.type
_entity.pdbx_description
1 polymer ?
#
loop_
_entity_poly.entity_id
_entity_poly.type
_entity_poly.pdbx_seq_one_letter_code
_entity_poly.pdbx_strand_id
1 'polypeptide(L)'
;MIRTPCLVPLHLVEIFPSYYFALAGIKPVNGAHGERENINQALACFGSDPVSADFKANGPDHDEADALISAAALRWFSAQSDFWSVPADARAEGWIFGVKSATP
;
A
#
# COMPACT_ATOMS: atom_id res chain seq x y z
N MET A 1 -45.12 -3.04 -0.87
CA MET A 1 -43.90 -3.08 -1.72
C MET A 1 -42.72 -3.32 -0.79
N ILE A 2 -42.18 -4.54 -0.75
CA ILE A 2 -41.03 -4.87 0.12
C ILE A 2 -39.78 -4.49 -0.67
N ARG A 3 -38.98 -3.54 -0.17
CA ARG A 3 -37.67 -3.22 -0.76
C ARG A 3 -36.71 -4.34 -0.38
N THR A 4 -36.24 -5.10 -1.37
CA THR A 4 -35.12 -6.03 -1.21
C THR A 4 -33.89 -5.24 -0.74
N PRO A 5 -33.22 -5.63 0.35
CA PRO A 5 -32.00 -4.95 0.75
C PRO A 5 -30.95 -5.12 -0.37
N CYS A 6 -30.48 -3.99 -0.89
CA CYS A 6 -29.33 -3.98 -1.80
C CYS A 6 -28.12 -4.41 -0.98
N LEU A 7 -27.64 -5.64 -1.20
CA LEU A 7 -26.40 -6.13 -0.63
C LEU A 7 -25.26 -5.28 -1.21
N VAL A 8 -24.82 -4.28 -0.45
CA VAL A 8 -23.59 -3.55 -0.80
C VAL A 8 -22.41 -4.51 -0.61
N PRO A 9 -21.62 -4.78 -1.65
CA PRO A 9 -20.44 -5.63 -1.52
C PRO A 9 -19.43 -4.97 -0.58
N LEU A 10 -18.96 -5.72 0.42
CA LEU A 10 -17.83 -5.33 1.26
C LEU A 10 -16.54 -5.53 0.45
N HIS A 11 -15.82 -4.46 0.20
CA HIS A 11 -14.48 -4.51 -0.38
C HIS A 11 -13.45 -4.42 0.75
N LEU A 12 -12.85 -5.57 1.09
CA LEU A 12 -11.75 -5.67 2.04
C LEU A 12 -10.43 -5.58 1.27
N VAL A 13 -9.54 -4.68 1.68
CA VAL A 13 -8.16 -4.62 1.18
C VAL A 13 -7.25 -4.95 2.34
N GLU A 14 -6.42 -5.97 2.16
CA GLU A 14 -5.39 -6.36 3.11
C GLU A 14 -4.02 -6.04 2.51
N ILE A 15 -3.16 -5.40 3.30
CA ILE A 15 -1.83 -4.97 2.88
C ILE A 15 -0.82 -5.86 3.59
N PHE A 16 0.06 -6.50 2.83
CA PHE A 16 1.12 -7.36 3.35
C PHE A 16 2.50 -6.78 2.97
N PRO A 17 3.07 -5.88 3.79
CA PRO A 17 4.33 -5.21 3.47
C PRO A 17 5.48 -6.20 3.19
N SER A 18 5.53 -7.29 3.95
CA SER A 18 6.50 -8.38 3.78
C SER A 18 6.47 -9.01 2.38
N TYR A 19 5.30 -9.06 1.73
CA TYR A 19 5.19 -9.56 0.36
C TYR A 19 5.78 -8.58 -0.66
N TYR A 20 5.64 -7.28 -0.43
CA TYR A 20 6.25 -6.26 -1.29
C TYR A 20 7.77 -6.27 -1.19
N PHE A 21 8.33 -6.46 0.01
CA PHE A 21 9.77 -6.73 0.16
C PHE A 21 10.20 -8.00 -0.58
N ALA A 22 9.42 -9.08 -0.50
CA ALA A 22 9.71 -10.33 -1.20
C ALA A 22 9.71 -10.16 -2.74
N LEU A 23 8.77 -9.38 -3.29
CA LEU A 23 8.73 -9.03 -4.72
C LEU A 23 9.99 -8.24 -5.15
N ALA A 24 10.53 -7.40 -4.26
CA ALA A 24 11.79 -6.72 -4.46
C ALA A 24 13.04 -7.60 -4.21
N GLY A 25 12.86 -8.90 -3.95
CA GLY A 25 13.94 -9.87 -3.71
C GLY A 25 14.53 -9.81 -2.30
N ILE A 26 13.89 -9.11 -1.36
CA ILE A 26 14.37 -8.94 0.01
C ILE A 26 13.63 -9.92 0.92
N LYS A 27 14.40 -10.70 1.68
CA LYS A 27 13.84 -11.57 2.72
C LYS A 27 13.91 -10.85 4.06
N PRO A 28 12.79 -10.68 4.79
CA PRO A 28 12.77 -9.99 6.08
C PRO A 28 13.33 -10.88 7.21
N VAL A 29 14.55 -11.38 7.04
CA VAL A 29 15.25 -12.16 8.06
C VAL A 29 16.01 -11.20 8.97
N ASN A 30 15.87 -11.36 10.28
CA ASN A 30 16.58 -10.57 11.29
C ASN A 30 16.45 -9.04 11.12
N GLY A 31 15.28 -8.53 10.73
CA GLY A 31 15.07 -7.08 10.56
C GLY A 31 15.67 -6.47 9.30
N ALA A 32 16.18 -7.29 8.37
CA ALA A 32 16.85 -6.79 7.15
C ALA A 32 16.00 -5.81 6.32
N HIS A 33 14.68 -5.90 6.37
CA HIS A 33 13.78 -5.00 5.66
C HIS A 33 13.76 -3.58 6.24
N GLY A 34 14.21 -3.39 7.50
CA GLY A 34 14.42 -2.08 8.12
C GLY A 34 15.74 -1.41 7.73
N GLU A 35 16.67 -2.14 7.08
CA GLU A 35 17.93 -1.57 6.63
C GLU A 35 17.71 -0.63 5.45
N ARG A 36 18.30 0.57 5.53
CA ARG A 36 18.07 1.67 4.58
C ARG A 36 18.30 1.26 3.13
N GLU A 37 19.35 0.50 2.86
CA GLU A 37 19.70 0.02 1.53
C GLU A 37 18.67 -0.97 0.98
N ASN A 38 18.13 -1.83 1.84
CA ASN A 38 17.05 -2.75 1.46
C ASN A 38 15.73 -1.99 1.23
N ILE A 39 15.42 -0.99 2.07
CA ILE A 39 14.28 -0.09 1.84
C ILE A 39 14.43 0.59 0.48
N ASN A 40 15.61 1.15 0.17
CA ASN A 40 15.86 1.80 -1.11
C ASN A 40 15.77 0.86 -2.32
N GLN A 41 16.26 -0.37 -2.19
CA GLN A 41 16.08 -1.40 -3.21
C GLN A 41 14.59 -1.69 -3.44
N ALA A 42 13.82 -1.83 -2.36
CA ALA A 42 12.39 -2.08 -2.43
C ALA A 42 11.63 -0.90 -3.05
N LEU A 43 11.94 0.33 -2.64
CA LEU A 43 11.39 1.56 -3.21
C LEU A 43 11.67 1.67 -4.71
N ALA A 44 12.89 1.38 -5.15
CA ALA A 44 13.26 1.38 -6.56
C ALA A 44 12.48 0.34 -7.37
N CYS A 45 12.21 -0.85 -6.79
CA CYS A 45 11.39 -1.88 -7.44
C CYS A 45 9.98 -1.38 -7.79
N PHE A 46 9.40 -0.50 -6.95
CA PHE A 46 8.09 0.14 -7.17
C PHE A 46 8.19 1.56 -7.75
N GLY A 47 9.35 1.96 -8.28
CA GLY A 47 9.54 3.25 -8.94
C GLY A 47 9.39 4.46 -8.00
N SER A 48 9.84 4.34 -6.74
CA SER A 48 9.96 5.45 -5.79
C SER A 48 11.40 5.91 -5.64
N ASP A 49 11.58 7.18 -5.30
CA ASP A 49 12.87 7.75 -4.90
C ASP A 49 13.36 7.11 -3.58
N PRO A 50 14.69 7.07 -3.36
CA PRO A 50 15.26 6.56 -2.12
C PRO A 50 14.95 7.48 -0.93
N VAL A 51 14.97 6.92 0.28
CA VAL A 51 14.94 7.71 1.52
C VAL A 51 16.24 8.50 1.70
N SER A 52 16.20 9.54 2.54
CA SER A 52 17.37 10.36 2.87
C SER A 52 18.50 9.52 3.49
N ALA A 53 19.74 10.03 3.41
CA ALA A 53 20.92 9.32 3.91
C ALA A 53 20.91 9.12 5.43
N ASP A 54 20.21 9.98 6.15
CA ASP A 54 20.04 9.97 7.60
C ASP A 54 18.78 9.22 8.07
N PHE A 55 17.97 8.69 7.15
CA PHE A 55 16.78 7.93 7.48
C PHE A 55 17.12 6.66 8.28
N LYS A 56 16.31 6.40 9.31
CA LYS A 56 16.35 5.18 10.11
C LYS A 56 14.92 4.72 10.40
N ALA A 57 14.61 3.46 10.11
CA ALA A 57 13.37 2.83 10.56
C ALA A 57 13.54 2.43 12.04
N ASN A 58 13.22 3.37 12.95
CA ASN A 58 13.51 3.24 14.39
C ASN A 58 12.38 2.54 15.17
N GLY A 59 11.26 2.19 14.53
CA GLY A 59 10.19 1.43 15.18
C GLY A 59 10.65 0.02 15.60
N PRO A 60 10.17 -0.52 16.74
CA PRO A 60 10.52 -1.86 17.21
C PRO A 60 10.18 -2.98 16.21
N ASP A 61 9.20 -2.73 15.33
CA ASP A 61 8.72 -3.66 14.30
C ASP A 61 8.98 -3.13 12.87
N HIS A 62 9.82 -2.11 12.71
CA HIS A 62 10.12 -1.47 11.42
C HIS A 62 8.89 -0.91 10.67
N ASP A 63 7.90 -0.41 11.41
CA ASP A 63 6.66 0.15 10.87
C ASP A 63 6.90 1.23 9.79
N GLU A 64 7.97 2.02 9.91
CA GLU A 64 8.30 3.02 8.89
C GLU A 64 8.70 2.37 7.56
N ALA A 65 9.43 1.25 7.61
CA ALA A 65 9.81 0.50 6.41
C ALA A 65 8.55 -0.10 5.75
N ASP A 66 7.66 -0.68 6.56
CA ASP A 66 6.41 -1.28 6.11
C ASP A 66 5.46 -0.24 5.51
N ALA A 67 5.33 0.93 6.13
CA ALA A 67 4.52 2.03 5.62
C ALA A 67 5.07 2.59 4.30
N LEU A 68 6.39 2.80 4.21
CA LEU A 68 7.05 3.30 3.00
C LEU A 68 6.85 2.34 1.83
N ILE A 69 7.14 1.05 2.03
CA ILE A 69 7.02 0.08 0.95
C ILE A 69 5.57 -0.11 0.52
N SER A 70 4.64 -0.09 1.48
CA SER A 70 3.21 -0.21 1.19
C SER A 70 2.71 0.96 0.38
N ALA A 71 3.08 2.20 0.75
CA ALA A 71 2.70 3.38 -0.02
C ALA A 71 3.28 3.36 -1.45
N ALA A 72 4.55 2.95 -1.60
CA ALA A 72 5.19 2.80 -2.90
C ALA A 72 4.51 1.75 -3.78
N ALA A 73 4.27 0.55 -3.23
CA ALA A 73 3.62 -0.54 -3.92
C ALA A 73 2.18 -0.19 -4.30
N LEU A 74 1.38 0.35 -3.37
CA LEU A 74 0.01 0.76 -3.66
C LEU A 74 -0.06 1.80 -4.76
N ARG A 75 0.84 2.80 -4.76
CA ARG A 75 0.94 3.77 -5.87
C ARG A 75 1.22 3.06 -7.19
N TRP A 76 2.20 2.15 -7.21
CA TRP A 76 2.59 1.40 -8.40
C TRP A 76 1.46 0.53 -8.97
N PHE A 77 0.76 -0.22 -8.11
CA PHE A 77 -0.38 -1.06 -8.48
C PHE A 77 -1.63 -0.24 -8.86
N SER A 78 -1.85 0.91 -8.23
CA SER A 78 -3.02 1.77 -8.53
C SER A 78 -3.03 2.31 -9.97
N ALA A 79 -1.87 2.37 -10.61
CA ALA A 79 -1.73 2.77 -12.01
C ALA A 79 -2.02 1.63 -13.00
N GLN A 80 -2.25 0.41 -12.53
CA GLN A 80 -2.44 -0.78 -13.35
C GLN A 80 -3.87 -1.29 -13.26
N SER A 81 -4.58 -1.22 -14.38
CA SER A 81 -6.01 -1.58 -14.48
C SER A 81 -6.32 -3.02 -14.08
N ASP A 82 -5.35 -3.92 -14.22
CA ASP A 82 -5.50 -5.34 -13.90
C ASP A 82 -5.55 -5.59 -12.38
N PHE A 83 -4.95 -4.68 -11.60
CA PHE A 83 -4.94 -4.74 -10.14
C PHE A 83 -6.00 -3.83 -9.53
N TRP A 84 -6.19 -2.65 -10.10
CA TRP A 84 -7.13 -1.67 -9.60
C TRP A 84 -7.73 -0.84 -10.73
N SER A 85 -9.06 -0.86 -10.82
CA SER A 85 -9.79 0.07 -11.65
C SER A 85 -10.51 1.05 -10.75
N VAL A 86 -10.13 2.32 -10.89
CA VAL A 86 -10.56 3.46 -10.10
C VAL A 86 -11.98 3.87 -10.52
N PRO A 87 -13.04 3.67 -9.70
CA PRO A 87 -14.38 4.20 -9.96
C PRO A 87 -14.40 5.67 -10.36
N ALA A 88 -15.35 6.10 -11.17
CA ALA A 88 -15.42 7.50 -11.59
C ALA A 88 -15.56 8.45 -10.38
N ASP A 89 -16.39 8.07 -9.42
CA ASP A 89 -16.83 8.95 -8.33
C ASP A 89 -15.73 9.34 -7.34
N ALA A 90 -14.73 8.48 -7.13
CA ALA A 90 -13.70 8.77 -6.14
C ALA A 90 -12.40 9.33 -6.72
N ARG A 91 -12.35 9.61 -8.04
CA ARG A 91 -11.25 10.37 -8.66
C ARG A 91 -11.15 11.80 -8.14
N ALA A 92 -12.22 12.33 -7.56
CA ALA A 92 -12.34 13.72 -7.16
C ALA A 92 -11.76 14.05 -5.77
N GLU A 93 -11.76 13.10 -4.82
CA GLU A 93 -11.52 13.44 -3.40
C GLU A 93 -10.39 12.65 -2.72
N GLY A 94 -9.72 11.74 -3.44
CA GLY A 94 -8.86 10.77 -2.78
C GLY A 94 -9.69 9.72 -2.03
N TRP A 95 -9.05 8.63 -1.62
CA TRP A 95 -9.73 7.39 -1.25
C TRP A 95 -9.25 6.94 0.11
N ILE A 96 -10.16 6.75 1.04
CA ILE A 96 -9.92 5.98 2.26
C ILE A 96 -10.83 4.77 2.16
N PHE A 97 -10.25 3.57 2.08
CA PHE A 97 -11.01 2.33 2.07
C PHE A 97 -11.79 2.16 3.39
N GLY A 98 -13.07 1.82 3.30
CA GLY A 98 -13.92 1.54 4.47
C GLY A 98 -14.78 2.70 4.97
N VAL A 99 -14.70 3.89 4.37
CA VAL A 99 -15.61 5.01 4.68
C VAL A 99 -16.71 5.05 3.62
N LYS A 100 -17.96 5.06 4.06
CA LYS A 100 -19.10 5.22 3.15
C LYS A 100 -18.99 6.59 2.49
N SER A 101 -18.97 6.63 1.15
CA SER A 101 -19.15 7.88 0.39
C SER A 101 -20.36 8.62 0.95
N ALA A 102 -20.19 9.93 1.21
CA ALA A 102 -21.24 10.77 1.77
C ALA A 102 -22.37 11.07 0.75
N THR A 103 -22.23 10.64 -0.50
CA THR A 103 -23.24 10.92 -1.53
C THR A 103 -24.21 9.73 -1.68
N PRO A 104 -25.54 9.96 -1.62
CA PRO A 104 -26.58 8.92 -1.65
C PRO A 104 -26.66 8.11 -2.94
#